data_AF-A0A0F9HZH7-F1
#
_entry.id   AF-A0A0F9HZH7-F1
#
_cell.length_a   1.000
_cell.length_b   1.000
_cell.length_c   1.000
_cell.angle_alpha   90.00
_cell.angle_beta   90.00
_cell.angle_gamma   90.00
#
_symmetry.space_group_name_H-M   'P 1'
#
loop_
_entity.id
_entity.type
_entity.pdbx_description
1 polymer ?
#
loop_
_entity_poly.entity_id
_entity_poly.type
_entity_poly.pdbx_seq_one_letter_code
_entity_poly.pdbx_strand_id
1 'polypeptide(L)'
;MYGSVANVRTITSIRPSDVGFSTDDELNAWLTLKMDEIAQSIERDRNRTDFAANNWNLIIDGIADRWGASFVRFVMANRDSPIVRVDEFNVEMLEENVPGEAIWEDLRRIPRLISKRFVFESGVVKASPEKATGF
;
A
#
# COMPACT_ATOMS: atom_id res chain seq x y z
N MET A 1 12.34 3.02 -3.34
CA MET A 1 11.18 3.89 -3.09
C MET A 1 10.44 4.05 -4.42
N TYR A 2 9.11 3.88 -4.39
CA TYR A 2 8.24 4.05 -5.55
C TYR A 2 7.33 5.26 -5.31
N GLY A 3 6.95 5.96 -6.38
CA GLY A 3 6.15 7.18 -6.29
C GLY A 3 6.90 8.35 -5.65
N SER A 4 6.17 9.40 -5.27
CA SER A 4 6.73 10.63 -4.73
C SER A 4 5.81 11.29 -3.71
N VAL A 5 6.40 11.75 -2.60
CA VAL A 5 5.71 12.59 -1.61
C VAL A 5 5.12 13.84 -2.26
N ALA A 6 5.83 14.43 -3.23
CA ALA A 6 5.33 15.61 -3.95
C ALA A 6 4.05 15.29 -4.71
N ASN A 7 3.99 14.14 -5.40
CA ASN A 7 2.80 13.71 -6.14
C ASN A 7 1.63 13.43 -5.20
N VAL A 8 1.86 12.72 -4.09
CA VAL A 8 0.82 12.48 -3.08
C VAL A 8 0.27 13.79 -2.54
N ARG A 9 1.14 14.77 -2.23
CA ARG A 9 0.72 16.11 -1.80
C ARG A 9 -0.04 16.86 -2.88
N THR A 10 0.36 16.77 -4.15
CA THR A 10 -0.36 17.39 -5.26
C THR A 10 -1.75 16.78 -5.44
N ILE A 11 -1.87 15.45 -5.40
CA ILE A 11 -3.13 14.72 -5.59
C ILE A 11 -4.13 15.00 -4.46
N THR A 12 -3.64 15.16 -3.23
CA THR A 12 -4.48 15.29 -2.03
C THR A 12 -4.65 16.72 -1.56
N SER A 13 -3.74 17.62 -1.97
CA SER A 13 -3.64 19.00 -1.46
C SER A 13 -3.51 19.08 0.08
N ILE A 14 -3.00 18.02 0.72
CA ILE A 14 -2.85 17.95 2.18
C ILE A 14 -1.87 19.01 2.71
N ARG A 15 -2.26 19.65 3.81
CA ARG A 15 -1.46 20.59 4.58
C ARG A 15 -1.04 19.99 5.92
N PRO A 16 0.07 20.45 6.53
CA PRO A 16 0.51 19.93 7.84
C PRO A 16 -0.59 20.01 8.91
N SER A 17 -1.35 21.11 8.93
CA SER A 17 -2.46 21.34 9.86
C SER A 17 -3.60 20.32 9.74
N ASP A 18 -3.74 19.65 8.59
CA ASP A 18 -4.81 18.69 8.33
C ASP A 18 -4.59 17.38 9.08
N VAL A 19 -3.37 17.12 9.52
CA VAL A 19 -2.95 15.93 10.28
C VAL A 19 -2.25 16.28 11.60
N GLY A 20 -2.35 17.54 12.03
CA GLY A 20 -1.82 17.99 13.32
C GLY A 20 -0.30 18.26 13.36
N PHE A 21 0.35 18.36 12.20
CA PHE A 21 1.76 18.77 12.11
C PHE A 21 1.91 20.29 12.06
N SER A 22 3.03 20.78 12.57
CA SER A 22 3.35 22.21 12.61
C SER A 22 4.11 22.67 11.37
N THR A 23 4.82 21.75 10.71
CA THR A 23 5.71 22.08 9.58
C THR A 23 5.50 21.15 8.38
N ASP A 24 5.87 21.66 7.20
CA ASP A 24 5.92 20.87 5.97
C ASP A 24 6.91 19.71 6.06
N ASP A 25 8.00 19.87 6.82
CA ASP A 25 9.02 18.84 6.99
C ASP A 25 8.50 17.63 7.77
N GLU A 26 7.72 17.85 8.82
CA GLU A 26 7.05 16.78 9.58
C GLU A 26 6.06 16.00 8.69
N LEU A 27 5.26 16.73 7.90
CA LEU A 27 4.33 16.13 6.95
C LEU A 27 5.08 15.31 5.88
N ASN A 28 6.15 15.87 5.30
CA ASN A 28 6.94 15.20 4.28
C ASN A 28 7.64 13.94 4.84
N ALA A 29 8.15 14.00 6.08
CA ALA A 29 8.76 12.86 6.74
C ALA A 29 7.74 11.73 7.01
N TRP A 30 6.55 12.09 7.49
CA TRP A 30 5.45 11.15 7.71
C TRP A 30 5.01 10.48 6.40
N LEU A 31 4.83 11.25 5.33
CA LEU A 31 4.51 10.72 4.01
C LEU A 31 5.63 9.85 3.45
N THR A 32 6.90 10.22 3.66
CA THR A 32 8.06 9.42 3.22
C THR A 32 8.04 8.04 3.87
N LEU A 33 7.89 7.98 5.21
CA LEU A 33 7.78 6.73 5.94
C LEU A 33 6.64 5.87 5.38
N LYS A 34 5.49 6.49 5.11
CA LYS A 34 4.35 5.76 4.57
C LYS A 34 4.59 5.22 3.17
N MET A 35 5.26 5.98 2.31
CA MET A 35 5.62 5.53 0.96
C MET A 35 6.59 4.35 0.99
N ASP A 36 7.51 4.32 1.96
CA ASP A 36 8.40 3.17 2.15
C ASP A 36 7.63 1.91 2.60
N GLU A 37 6.67 2.05 3.52
CA GLU A 37 5.77 0.95 3.90
C GLU A 37 4.97 0.42 2.71
N ILE A 38 4.44 1.32 1.87
CA ILE A 38 3.71 0.97 0.66
C ILE A 38 4.63 0.22 -0.32
N ALA A 39 5.85 0.71 -0.54
CA ALA A 39 6.82 0.05 -1.41
C ALA A 39 7.12 -1.38 -0.94
N GLN A 40 7.39 -1.58 0.35
CA GLN A 40 7.59 -2.91 0.93
C GLN A 40 6.36 -3.81 0.80
N SER A 41 5.16 -3.25 0.93
CA SER A 41 3.90 -3.98 0.79
C SER A 41 3.69 -4.45 -0.67
N ILE A 42 3.98 -3.60 -1.64
CA ILE A 42 3.95 -3.91 -3.07
C ILE A 42 4.97 -5.02 -3.40
N GLU A 43 6.22 -4.88 -2.95
CA GLU A 43 7.28 -5.86 -3.18
C GLU A 43 6.93 -7.22 -2.58
N ARG A 44 6.38 -7.23 -1.36
CA ARG A 44 5.93 -8.45 -0.68
C ARG A 44 4.77 -9.11 -1.41
N ASP A 45 3.76 -8.33 -1.79
CA ASP A 45 2.57 -8.85 -2.46
C ASP A 45 2.87 -9.38 -3.88
N ARG A 46 3.78 -8.71 -4.61
CA ARG A 46 4.23 -9.17 -5.93
C ARG A 46 5.37 -10.20 -5.86
N ASN A 47 5.92 -10.41 -4.66
CA ASN A 47 7.09 -11.25 -4.38
C ASN A 47 8.30 -10.91 -5.26
N ARG A 48 8.52 -9.62 -5.55
CA ARG A 48 9.58 -9.18 -6.47
C ARG A 48 10.01 -7.74 -6.24
N THR A 49 11.21 -7.41 -6.70
CA THR A 49 11.83 -6.07 -6.60
C THR A 49 12.39 -5.56 -7.94
N ASP A 50 12.34 -6.39 -8.98
CA ASP A 50 12.95 -6.16 -10.30
C ASP A 50 12.04 -5.36 -11.26
N PHE A 51 11.14 -4.52 -10.73
CA PHE A 51 10.19 -3.76 -11.55
C PHE A 51 10.88 -2.85 -12.58
N ALA A 52 12.05 -2.30 -12.23
CA ALA A 52 12.85 -1.47 -13.13
C ALA A 52 13.36 -2.25 -14.34
N ALA A 53 13.86 -3.46 -14.12
CA ALA A 53 14.38 -4.32 -15.18
C ALA A 53 13.28 -4.77 -16.15
N ASN A 54 12.02 -4.81 -15.68
CA ASN A 54 10.85 -5.19 -16.48
C ASN A 54 10.06 -3.99 -17.02
N ASN A 55 10.59 -2.76 -16.93
CA ASN A 55 9.93 -1.53 -17.37
C ASN A 55 8.55 -1.26 -16.72
N TRP A 56 8.36 -1.68 -15.46
CA TRP A 56 7.11 -1.44 -14.72
C TRP A 56 7.19 -0.30 -13.71
N ASN A 57 8.35 0.37 -13.57
CA ASN A 57 8.53 1.46 -12.61
C ASN A 57 7.44 2.53 -12.74
N LEU A 58 7.14 2.99 -13.96
CA LEU A 58 6.11 4.02 -14.17
C LEU A 58 4.73 3.60 -13.63
N ILE A 59 4.38 2.32 -13.81
CA ILE A 59 3.10 1.77 -13.35
C ILE A 59 3.10 1.67 -11.83
N ILE A 60 4.18 1.14 -11.25
CA ILE A 60 4.35 0.99 -9.81
C ILE A 60 4.36 2.35 -9.11
N ASP A 61 5.01 3.35 -9.68
CA ASP A 61 5.02 4.72 -9.16
C ASP A 61 3.60 5.30 -9.12
N GLY A 62 2.83 5.15 -10.21
CA GLY A 62 1.44 5.59 -10.25
C GLY A 62 0.49 4.81 -9.33
N ILE A 63 0.79 3.54 -9.04
CA ILE A 63 0.05 2.75 -8.04
C ILE A 63 0.41 3.24 -6.63
N ALA A 64 1.69 3.42 -6.33
CA ALA A 64 2.16 3.89 -5.03
C ALA A 64 1.63 5.29 -4.70
N ASP A 65 1.64 6.21 -5.66
CA ASP A 65 1.09 7.57 -5.49
C ASP A 65 -0.41 7.55 -5.19
N ARG A 66 -1.19 6.72 -5.89
CA ARG A 66 -2.63 6.58 -5.65
C ARG A 66 -2.92 5.90 -4.32
N TRP A 67 -2.12 4.90 -3.91
CA TRP A 67 -2.22 4.28 -2.60
C TRP A 67 -1.91 5.29 -1.49
N GLY A 68 -0.82 6.04 -1.61
CA GLY A 68 -0.49 7.12 -0.67
C GLY A 68 -1.62 8.15 -0.57
N ALA A 69 -2.21 8.55 -1.71
CA ALA A 69 -3.35 9.45 -1.73
C ALA A 69 -4.61 8.87 -1.07
N SER A 70 -4.94 7.60 -1.32
CA SER A 70 -6.05 6.90 -0.65
C SER A 70 -5.84 6.82 0.85
N PHE A 71 -4.61 6.55 1.30
CA PHE A 71 -4.28 6.55 2.71
C PHE A 71 -4.48 7.93 3.35
N VAL A 72 -4.01 9.00 2.70
CA VAL A 72 -4.22 10.37 3.18
C VAL A 72 -5.72 10.69 3.30
N ARG A 73 -6.52 10.36 2.27
CA ARG A 73 -7.97 10.57 2.29
C ARG A 73 -8.64 9.81 3.43
N PHE A 74 -8.23 8.57 3.67
CA PHE A 74 -8.71 7.77 4.80
C PHE A 74 -8.38 8.42 6.14
N VAL A 75 -7.15 8.89 6.33
CA VAL A 75 -6.75 9.58 7.57
C VAL A 75 -7.59 10.85 7.78
N MET A 76 -7.82 11.63 6.72
CA MET A 76 -8.66 12.82 6.78
C MET A 76 -10.12 12.49 7.11
N ALA A 77 -10.70 11.47 6.46
CA ALA A 77 -12.08 11.05 6.71
C ALA A 77 -12.29 10.52 8.13
N ASN A 78 -11.31 9.82 8.69
CA ASN A 78 -11.39 9.28 10.05
C ASN A 78 -11.05 10.29 11.15
N ARG A 79 -10.44 11.43 10.80
CA ARG A 79 -10.18 12.52 11.76
C ARG A 79 -11.46 13.17 12.26
N ASP A 80 -12.43 13.36 11.37
CA ASP A 80 -13.69 14.06 11.66
C ASP A 80 -14.82 13.12 12.09
N SER A 81 -14.60 11.80 12.07
CA SER A 81 -15.63 10.83 12.42
C SER A 81 -15.81 10.77 13.94
N PRO A 82 -16.96 11.16 14.50
CA PRO A 82 -17.23 10.96 15.91
C PRO A 82 -17.32 9.46 16.17
N ILE A 83 -16.44 8.93 17.03
CA ILE A 83 -16.60 7.58 17.61
C ILE A 83 -17.84 7.63 18.50
N VAL A 84 -19.02 7.44 17.91
CA VAL A 84 -20.25 7.30 18.68
C VAL A 84 -20.28 5.87 19.22
N ARG A 85 -19.95 5.71 20.51
CA ARG A 85 -20.33 4.49 21.23
C ARG A 85 -21.85 4.52 21.40
N VAL A 86 -22.57 3.71 20.63
CA VAL A 86 -23.98 3.42 20.87
C VAL A 86 -24.07 1.96 21.28
N ASP A 87 -24.53 1.73 22.50
CA ASP A 87 -24.94 0.41 22.96
C ASP A 87 -26.04 -0.13 21.99
N GLU A 88 -25.85 -1.38 21.54
CA GLU A 88 -26.86 -2.26 20.94
C GLU A 88 -27.27 -2.14 19.45
N PHE A 89 -26.53 -1.46 18.58
CA PHE A 89 -26.64 -1.72 17.13
C PHE A 89 -25.26 -1.79 16.48
N ASN A 90 -24.97 -2.90 15.78
CA ASN A 90 -23.77 -3.06 14.97
C ASN A 90 -23.73 -1.96 13.91
N VAL A 91 -22.95 -0.92 14.18
CA VAL A 91 -22.55 0.07 13.19
C VAL A 91 -21.39 -0.56 12.42
N GLU A 92 -21.67 -1.11 11.24
CA GLU A 92 -20.63 -1.34 10.24
C GLU A 92 -20.10 0.05 9.83
N MET A 93 -19.01 0.48 10.45
CA MET A 93 -18.14 1.45 9.79
C MET A 93 -17.78 0.83 8.45
N LEU A 94 -18.13 1.49 7.34
CA LEU A 94 -17.64 1.12 6.03
C LEU A 94 -16.12 1.08 6.14
N GLU A 95 -15.56 -0.12 6.30
CA GLU A 95 -14.13 -0.36 6.17
C GLU A 95 -13.82 -0.08 4.70
N GLU A 96 -13.58 1.19 4.38
CA GLU A 96 -12.84 1.55 3.18
C GLU A 96 -11.46 0.92 3.36
N ASN A 97 -11.33 -0.32 2.89
CA ASN A 97 -10.07 -1.04 2.83
C ASN A 97 -9.05 -0.10 2.21
N VAL A 98 -8.02 0.29 2.96
CA VAL A 98 -6.87 1.02 2.41
C VAL A 98 -5.76 -0.01 2.21
N PRO A 99 -5.35 -0.28 0.97
CA PRO A 99 -5.80 0.37 -0.26
C PRO A 99 -7.11 -0.21 -0.80
N GLY A 100 -7.86 0.63 -1.54
CA GLY A 100 -9.14 0.23 -2.15
C GLY A 100 -8.96 -0.83 -3.24
N GLU A 101 -10.06 -1.49 -3.61
CA GLU A 101 -10.06 -2.61 -4.56
C GLU A 101 -9.39 -2.27 -5.91
N ALA A 102 -9.60 -1.06 -6.43
CA ALA A 102 -9.00 -0.62 -7.69
C ALA A 102 -7.46 -0.63 -7.67
N ILE A 103 -6.83 -0.35 -6.52
CA ILE A 103 -5.37 -0.42 -6.37
C ILE A 103 -4.91 -1.88 -6.43
N TRP A 104 -5.65 -2.78 -5.79
CA TRP A 104 -5.37 -4.21 -5.86
C TRP A 104 -5.53 -4.77 -7.27
N GLU A 105 -6.58 -4.35 -8.00
CA GLU A 105 -6.78 -4.73 -9.38
C GLU A 105 -5.64 -4.28 -10.29
N ASP A 106 -5.19 -3.03 -10.15
CA ASP A 106 -4.05 -2.53 -10.91
C ASP A 106 -2.77 -3.28 -10.56
N LEU A 107 -2.55 -3.59 -9.28
CA LEU A 107 -1.39 -4.36 -8.83
C LEU A 107 -1.41 -5.80 -9.36
N ARG A 108 -2.60 -6.40 -9.53
CA ARG A 108 -2.76 -7.75 -10.12
C ARG A 108 -2.34 -7.81 -11.60
N ARG A 109 -2.34 -6.68 -12.32
CA ARG A 109 -1.83 -6.62 -13.71
C ARG A 109 -0.34 -6.90 -13.79
N ILE A 110 0.37 -6.74 -12.68
CA ILE A 110 1.79 -7.04 -12.58
C ILE A 110 1.96 -8.48 -12.09
N PRO A 111 2.59 -9.35 -12.89
CA PRO A 111 2.70 -10.76 -12.55
C PRO A 111 3.57 -10.94 -11.31
N ARG A 112 3.07 -11.77 -10.38
CA ARG A 112 3.85 -12.21 -9.23
C ARG A 112 5.05 -13.04 -9.70
N LEU A 113 6.20 -12.86 -9.07
CA LEU A 113 7.31 -13.77 -9.28
C LEU A 113 7.03 -15.06 -8.52
N ILE A 114 6.84 -16.16 -9.26
CA ILE A 114 6.62 -17.48 -8.66
C ILE A 114 7.99 -18.10 -8.39
N SER A 115 8.43 -18.09 -7.13
CA SER A 115 9.65 -18.76 -6.68
C SER A 115 9.32 -20.05 -5.93
N LYS A 116 10.27 -21.00 -5.83
CA LYS A 116 10.10 -22.23 -5.02
C LYS A 116 9.71 -21.93 -3.57
N ARG A 117 10.26 -20.85 -3.02
CA ARG A 117 9.92 -20.33 -1.69
C ARG A 117 8.48 -19.86 -1.61
N PHE A 118 8.02 -19.09 -2.58
CA PHE A 118 6.63 -18.63 -2.66
C PHE A 118 5.65 -19.80 -2.76
N VAL A 119 5.97 -20.81 -3.58
CA VAL A 119 5.14 -22.03 -3.74
C VAL A 119 5.04 -22.82 -2.42
N PHE A 120 6.12 -22.85 -1.63
CA PHE A 120 6.12 -23.45 -0.30
C PHE A 120 5.30 -22.63 0.71
N GLU A 121 5.51 -21.31 0.77
CA GLU A 121 4.81 -20.40 1.70
C GLU A 121 3.30 -20.28 1.38
N SER A 122 2.91 -20.45 0.13
CA SER A 122 1.50 -20.47 -0.31
C SER A 122 0.79 -21.81 -0.08
N GLY A 123 1.49 -22.81 0.50
CA GLY A 123 0.91 -24.12 0.85
C GLY A 123 0.61 -25.04 -0.33
N VAL A 124 1.05 -24.68 -1.54
CA VAL A 124 0.84 -25.47 -2.76
C VAL A 124 1.71 -26.73 -2.76
N VAL A 125 2.87 -26.71 -2.08
CA VAL A 125 3.77 -27.86 -1.98
C VAL A 125 4.15 -28.12 -0.52
N LYS A 126 4.02 -29.39 -0.07
CA LYS A 126 4.28 -29.81 1.32
C LYS A 126 5.76 -30.04 1.66
N ALA A 127 6.65 -30.05 0.66
CA ALA A 127 8.08 -30.31 0.85
C ALA A 127 8.89 -29.00 0.91
N SER A 128 9.88 -28.93 1.80
CA SER A 128 10.73 -27.73 1.94
C SER A 128 11.43 -27.38 0.62
N PRO A 129 11.67 -26.09 0.32
CA PRO A 129 12.23 -25.64 -0.97
C PRO A 129 13.54 -26.35 -1.35
N GLU A 130 14.34 -26.72 -0.35
CA GLU A 130 15.63 -27.42 -0.47
C GLU A 130 15.50 -28.88 -0.93
N LYS A 131 14.32 -29.49 -0.75
CA LYS A 131 14.04 -30.90 -1.06
C LYS A 131 13.16 -31.07 -2.32
N ALA A 132 12.74 -29.98 -2.95
CA ALA A 132 11.89 -30.02 -4.13
C ALA A 132 12.69 -30.38 -5.40
N THR A 133 12.75 -31.68 -5.72
CA THR A 133 13.27 -32.20 -7.00
C THR A 133 12.21 -32.07 -8.09
N GLY A 134 12.27 -30.99 -8.86
CA GLY A 134 11.40 -30.77 -10.02
C GLY A 134 11.80 -29.49 -10.76
N PHE A 135 11.84 -29.61 -12.10
CA PHE A 135 12.45 -28.76 -13.12
C PHE A 135 12.35 -27.24 -12.92
#